data_AF-A0A956IXQ1-F1
#
_entry.id   AF-A0A956IXQ1-F1
#
_cell.length_a   1.000
_cell.length_b   1.000
_cell.length_c   1.000
_cell.angle_alpha   90.00
_cell.angle_beta   90.00
_cell.angle_gamma   90.00
#
_symmetry.space_group_name_H-M   'P 1'
#
loop_
_entity.id
_entity.type
_entity.pdbx_description
1 polymer ?
#
loop_
_entity_poly.entity_id
_entity_poly.type
_entity_poly.pdbx_seq_one_letter_code
_entity_poly.pdbx_strand_id
1 'polypeptide(L)'
;MSEAWWIPRTRLLPARGRALISADLHGSMVDFEALLGRFEALRRAGEEAHWVLLGDLVHGPSEAARARDPAIYDYEDASPALVEAVLELRRADPEHVHVLLGNHDHGHVGGPPTRKFYPDEVTHLEGRCTSAQRAAIR
;
A
#
# COMPACT_ATOMS: atom_id res chain seq x y z
N MET A 1 1.29 3.13 -36.93
CA MET A 1 0.82 4.18 -35.99
C MET A 1 0.55 3.48 -34.68
N SER A 2 1.34 3.74 -33.64
CA SER A 2 1.22 3.02 -32.36
C SER A 2 -0.08 3.43 -31.67
N GLU A 3 -0.91 2.45 -31.31
CA GLU A 3 -2.03 2.65 -30.40
C GLU A 3 -1.48 3.13 -29.05
N ALA A 4 -1.64 4.42 -28.78
CA ALA A 4 -1.44 4.95 -27.44
C ALA A 4 -2.59 4.40 -26.58
N TRP A 5 -2.30 3.34 -25.83
CA TRP A 5 -3.20 2.73 -24.87
C TRP A 5 -3.66 3.79 -23.86
N TRP A 6 -4.95 4.16 -23.91
CA TRP A 6 -5.59 4.89 -22.82
C TRP A 6 -5.72 3.95 -21.63
N ILE A 7 -4.80 4.05 -20.67
CA ILE A 7 -5.00 3.48 -19.34
C ILE A 7 -5.89 4.46 -18.57
N PRO A 8 -7.10 4.06 -18.16
CA PRO A 8 -7.96 4.93 -17.36
C PRO A 8 -7.22 5.39 -16.10
N ARG A 9 -7.07 6.70 -15.93
CA ARG A 9 -6.48 7.30 -14.71
C ARG A 9 -7.47 7.41 -13.56
N THR A 10 -8.69 6.92 -13.77
CA THR A 10 -9.81 6.99 -12.83
C THR A 10 -10.49 5.62 -12.77
N ARG A 11 -10.92 5.24 -11.56
CA ARG A 11 -11.77 4.07 -11.32
C ARG A 11 -13.10 4.58 -10.78
N LEU A 12 -14.19 4.18 -11.43
CA LEU A 12 -15.54 4.40 -10.91
C LEU A 12 -15.94 3.16 -10.12
N LEU A 13 -16.34 3.36 -8.87
CA LEU A 13 -16.95 2.32 -8.06
C LEU A 13 -18.47 2.28 -8.31
N PRO A 14 -19.14 1.16 -8.03
CA PRO A 14 -20.60 1.07 -8.08
C PRO A 14 -21.27 2.17 -7.23
N ALA A 15 -22.46 2.59 -7.66
CA ALA A 15 -23.23 3.63 -6.97
C ALA A 15 -23.82 3.18 -5.61
N ARG A 16 -23.73 1.89 -5.28
CA ARG A 16 -24.26 1.26 -4.06
C ARG A 16 -23.21 0.32 -3.48
N GLY A 17 -23.31 0.05 -2.18
CA GLY A 17 -22.34 -0.75 -1.43
C GLY A 17 -21.58 0.06 -0.39
N ARG A 18 -20.48 -0.50 0.12
CA ARG A 18 -19.61 0.11 1.13
C ARG A 18 -18.21 0.29 0.57
N ALA A 19 -17.67 1.49 0.68
CA ALA A 19 -16.26 1.75 0.37
C ALA A 19 -15.47 1.89 1.68
N LEU A 20 -14.50 1.00 1.89
CA LEU A 20 -13.42 1.21 2.86
C LEU A 20 -12.30 1.96 2.12
N ILE A 21 -11.96 3.16 2.59
CA ILE A 21 -10.89 3.97 2.01
C ILE A 21 -9.77 4.04 3.04
N SER A 22 -8.55 3.72 2.64
CA SER A 22 -7.38 3.69 3.51
C SER A 22 -6.17 4.29 2.78
N ALA A 23 -5.29 4.94 3.53
CA ALA A 23 -4.10 5.59 3.02
C ALA A 23 -2.95 5.41 4.02
N ASP A 24 -1.73 5.63 3.54
CA ASP A 24 -0.53 5.87 4.36
C ASP A 24 -0.27 4.75 5.38
N LEU A 25 -0.25 3.51 4.93
CA LEU A 25 0.08 2.37 5.79
C LEU A 25 1.55 2.39 6.21
N HIS A 26 2.45 2.93 5.39
CA HIS A 26 3.86 3.12 5.72
C HIS A 26 4.51 1.91 6.41
N GLY A 27 4.31 0.70 5.86
CA GLY A 27 4.90 -0.52 6.40
C GLY A 27 4.24 -1.06 7.68
N SER A 28 3.14 -0.47 8.16
CA SER A 28 2.39 -0.97 9.32
C SER A 28 1.57 -2.21 8.95
N MET A 29 2.12 -3.40 9.22
CA MET A 29 1.40 -4.66 9.04
C MET A 29 0.20 -4.78 10.00
N VAL A 30 0.33 -4.26 11.22
CA VAL A 30 -0.74 -4.32 12.23
C VAL A 30 -1.98 -3.54 11.76
N ASP A 31 -1.79 -2.35 11.19
CA ASP A 31 -2.90 -1.56 10.65
C ASP A 31 -3.51 -2.22 9.41
N PHE A 32 -2.67 -2.80 8.54
CA PHE A 32 -3.14 -3.55 7.39
C PHE A 32 -4.03 -4.73 7.80
N GLU A 33 -3.59 -5.56 8.75
CA GLU A 33 -4.37 -6.70 9.26
C GLU A 33 -5.70 -6.22 9.89
N ALA A 34 -5.67 -5.12 10.65
CA ALA A 34 -6.87 -4.56 11.26
C ALA A 34 -7.85 -4.00 10.20
N LEU A 35 -7.37 -3.46 9.09
CA LEU A 35 -8.19 -2.99 7.99
C LEU A 35 -8.71 -4.15 7.13
N LEU A 36 -7.89 -5.17 6.89
CA LEU A 36 -8.30 -6.41 6.24
C LEU A 36 -9.44 -7.07 7.01
N GLY A 37 -9.31 -7.18 8.34
CA GLY A 37 -10.38 -7.70 9.19
C GLY A 37 -11.69 -6.90 9.08
N ARG A 38 -11.63 -5.58 8.93
CA ARG A 38 -12.81 -4.72 8.68
C ARG A 38 -13.43 -4.97 7.31
N PHE A 39 -12.61 -5.04 6.26
CA PHE A 39 -13.06 -5.35 4.91
C PHE A 39 -13.77 -6.70 4.85
N GLU A 40 -13.16 -7.74 5.42
CA GLU A 40 -13.77 -9.06 5.48
C GLU A 40 -15.05 -9.10 6.33
N ALA A 41 -15.12 -8.32 7.41
CA ALA A 41 -16.31 -8.24 8.24
C ALA A 41 -17.50 -7.66 7.45
N LEU A 42 -17.29 -6.62 6.64
CA LEU A 42 -18.31 -6.09 5.74
C LEU A 42 -18.81 -7.17 4.77
N ARG A 43 -17.89 -7.93 4.17
CA ARG A 43 -18.25 -9.02 3.25
C ARG A 43 -19.03 -10.14 3.94
N ARG A 44 -18.63 -10.54 5.16
CA ARG A 44 -19.36 -11.53 5.97
C ARG A 44 -20.76 -11.06 6.35
N ALA A 45 -20.98 -9.76 6.47
CA ALA A 45 -22.30 -9.17 6.68
C ALA A 45 -23.16 -9.11 5.40
N GLY A 46 -22.65 -9.56 4.26
CA GLY A 46 -23.36 -9.55 2.97
C GLY A 46 -23.31 -8.20 2.25
N GLU A 47 -22.46 -7.27 2.67
CA GLU A 47 -22.29 -5.97 2.01
C GLU A 47 -21.49 -6.12 0.71
N GLU A 48 -21.88 -5.37 -0.33
CA GLU A 48 -21.06 -5.15 -1.53
C GLU A 48 -19.92 -4.18 -1.16
N ALA A 49 -18.84 -4.75 -0.61
CA ALA A 49 -17.73 -3.99 -0.07
C ALA A 49 -16.59 -3.83 -1.10
N HIS A 50 -16.09 -2.61 -1.24
CA HIS A 50 -14.86 -2.29 -1.97
C HIS A 50 -13.82 -1.71 -1.00
N TRP A 51 -12.56 -2.12 -1.14
CA TRP A 51 -11.45 -1.53 -0.42
C TRP A 51 -10.57 -0.75 -1.40
N VAL A 52 -10.41 0.55 -1.15
CA VAL A 52 -9.52 1.43 -1.89
C VAL A 52 -8.33 1.80 -1.01
N LEU A 53 -7.16 1.32 -1.38
CA LEU A 53 -5.87 1.70 -0.83
C LEU A 53 -5.31 2.84 -1.68
N LEU A 54 -5.13 4.01 -1.09
CA LEU A 54 -4.71 5.24 -1.79
C LEU A 54 -3.19 5.31 -2.03
N GLY A 55 -2.45 4.26 -1.68
CA GLY A 55 -1.00 4.19 -1.79
C GLY A 55 -0.30 4.54 -0.48
N ASP A 56 0.98 4.84 -0.60
CA ASP A 56 1.93 5.00 0.51
C ASP A 56 1.91 3.78 1.43
N LEU A 57 1.98 2.60 0.79
CA LEU A 57 2.13 1.34 1.50
C LEU A 57 3.51 1.28 2.15
N VAL A 58 4.50 1.89 1.52
CA VAL A 58 5.90 1.74 1.91
C VAL A 58 6.51 2.94 2.61
N HIS A 59 7.64 2.60 3.21
CA HIS A 59 8.53 3.35 4.07
C HIS A 59 7.92 3.56 5.44
N GLY A 60 8.26 2.63 6.34
CA GLY A 60 7.94 2.76 7.75
C GLY A 60 8.97 3.58 8.52
N PRO A 61 8.69 3.82 9.81
CA PRO A 61 9.44 4.78 10.60
C PRO A 61 10.86 4.29 10.89
N SER A 62 11.82 5.21 10.84
CA SER A 62 13.17 4.99 11.35
C SER A 62 13.21 5.04 12.88
N GLU A 63 14.23 4.46 13.51
CA GLU A 63 14.41 4.52 14.97
C GLU A 63 14.30 5.96 15.53
N ALA A 64 14.85 6.94 14.81
CA ALA A 64 14.76 8.34 15.18
C ALA A 64 13.32 8.89 15.10
N ALA A 65 12.52 8.44 14.12
CA ALA A 65 11.11 8.81 14.04
C ALA A 65 10.29 8.16 15.16
N ARG A 66 10.56 6.87 15.46
CA ARG A 66 9.94 6.14 16.57
C ARG A 66 10.22 6.81 17.91
N ALA A 67 11.46 7.20 18.16
CA ALA A 67 11.86 7.90 19.38
C ALA A 67 11.23 9.30 19.51
N ARG A 68 10.98 9.97 18.38
CA ARG A 68 10.40 11.31 18.35
C ARG A 68 8.89 11.31 18.63
N ASP A 69 8.16 10.36 18.08
CA ASP A 69 6.70 10.26 18.24
C ASP A 69 6.23 8.80 18.28
N PRO A 70 6.40 8.11 19.42
CA PRO A 70 6.01 6.70 19.54
C PRO A 70 4.50 6.49 19.48
N ALA A 71 3.68 7.52 19.76
CA ALA A 71 2.22 7.39 19.68
C ALA A 71 1.73 7.13 18.24
N ILE A 72 2.51 7.56 17.25
CA ILE A 72 2.20 7.39 15.82
C ILE A 72 3.09 6.31 15.19
N TYR A 73 4.35 6.21 15.62
CA TYR A 73 5.37 5.42 14.91
C TYR A 73 5.84 4.17 15.66
N ASP A 74 5.22 3.76 16.77
CA ASP A 74 5.69 2.56 17.49
C ASP A 74 5.28 1.24 16.81
N TYR A 75 5.87 0.98 15.65
CA TYR A 75 5.80 -0.27 14.92
C TYR A 75 7.08 -0.49 14.09
N GLU A 76 7.30 -1.74 13.70
CA GLU A 76 8.40 -2.13 12.82
C GLU A 76 8.02 -1.96 11.35
N ASP A 77 8.96 -1.54 10.51
CA ASP A 77 8.73 -1.38 9.08
C ASP A 77 8.68 -2.75 8.36
N ALA A 78 7.45 -3.23 8.16
CA ALA A 78 7.12 -4.47 7.45
C ALA A 78 6.83 -4.26 5.95
N SER A 79 7.29 -3.14 5.35
CA SER A 79 7.01 -2.78 3.95
C SER A 79 7.14 -3.94 2.94
N PRO A 80 8.20 -4.78 2.94
CA PRO A 80 8.31 -5.86 1.95
C PRO A 80 7.15 -6.86 2.03
N ALA A 81 6.82 -7.33 3.25
CA ALA A 81 5.75 -8.28 3.48
C ALA A 81 4.37 -7.65 3.25
N LEU A 82 4.21 -6.37 3.59
CA LEU A 82 2.98 -5.62 3.36
C LEU A 82 2.65 -5.54 1.86
N VAL A 83 3.64 -5.20 1.02
CA VAL A 83 3.43 -5.14 -0.43
C VAL A 83 3.06 -6.51 -0.99
N GLU A 84 3.74 -7.57 -0.56
CA GLU A 84 3.40 -8.95 -0.95
C GLU A 84 1.94 -9.29 -0.60
N ALA A 85 1.52 -9.00 0.64
CA ALA A 85 0.15 -9.24 1.10
C ALA A 85 -0.90 -8.43 0.31
N VAL A 86 -0.64 -7.16 0.01
CA VAL A 86 -1.54 -6.33 -0.80
C VAL A 86 -1.64 -6.85 -2.23
N LEU A 87 -0.53 -7.27 -2.84
CA LEU A 87 -0.53 -7.85 -4.18
C LEU A 87 -1.27 -9.18 -4.23
N GLU A 88 -1.12 -10.04 -3.21
CA GLU A 88 -1.87 -11.28 -3.06
C GLU A 88 -3.37 -11.02 -2.91
N LEU A 89 -3.75 -10.11 -2.02
CA LEU A 89 -5.13 -9.70 -1.81
C LEU A 89 -5.75 -9.16 -3.11
N ARG A 90 -5.02 -8.32 -3.85
CA ARG A 90 -5.47 -7.76 -5.13
C ARG A 90 -5.59 -8.80 -6.23
N ARG A 91 -4.73 -9.82 -6.25
CA ARG A 91 -4.83 -10.96 -7.17
C ARG A 91 -6.03 -11.83 -6.84
N ALA A 92 -6.33 -12.02 -5.56
CA ALA A 92 -7.46 -12.83 -5.10
C ALA A 92 -8.81 -12.14 -5.34
N ASP A 93 -8.87 -10.81 -5.22
CA ASP A 93 -10.13 -10.07 -5.36
C ASP A 93 -9.99 -8.79 -6.21
N PRO A 94 -9.81 -8.95 -7.52
CA PRO A 94 -9.45 -7.85 -8.40
C PRO A 94 -10.57 -6.83 -8.66
N GLU A 95 -11.83 -7.17 -8.39
CA GLU A 95 -12.96 -6.26 -8.62
C GLU A 95 -13.33 -5.45 -7.36
N HIS A 96 -12.95 -5.93 -6.17
CA HIS A 96 -13.29 -5.28 -4.91
C HIS A 96 -12.11 -4.57 -4.25
N VAL A 97 -10.87 -4.98 -4.52
CA VAL A 97 -9.67 -4.35 -3.96
C VAL A 97 -9.06 -3.44 -5.02
N HIS A 98 -8.81 -2.19 -4.69
CA HIS A 98 -8.26 -1.17 -5.60
C HIS A 98 -7.05 -0.54 -4.93
N VAL A 99 -5.94 -0.43 -5.67
CA VAL A 99 -4.69 0.13 -5.15
C VAL A 99 -4.26 1.24 -6.09
N LEU A 100 -4.04 2.43 -5.53
CA LEU A 100 -3.41 3.54 -6.22
C LEU A 100 -1.93 3.61 -5.82
N LEU A 101 -1.13 4.24 -6.67
CA LEU A 101 0.27 4.54 -6.36
C LEU A 101 0.34 5.86 -5.59
N GLY A 102 0.86 5.79 -4.37
CA GLY A 102 1.28 6.96 -3.59
C GLY A 102 2.66 7.44 -4.01
N ASN A 103 3.10 8.59 -3.48
CA ASN A 103 4.42 9.12 -3.82
C ASN A 103 5.57 8.28 -3.24
N HIS A 104 5.37 7.60 -2.12
CA HIS A 104 6.35 6.67 -1.56
C HIS A 104 6.48 5.42 -2.44
N ASP A 105 5.36 4.88 -2.93
CA ASP A 105 5.38 3.73 -3.85
C ASP A 105 5.98 4.10 -5.21
N HIS A 106 5.67 5.31 -5.70
CA HIS A 106 6.12 5.78 -7.01
C HIS A 106 7.65 5.79 -7.15
N GLY A 107 8.39 6.05 -6.05
CA GLY A 107 9.86 6.00 -6.04
C GLY A 107 10.43 4.66 -6.52
N HIS A 108 9.70 3.57 -6.36
CA HIS A 108 10.14 2.24 -6.77
C HIS A 108 9.86 1.90 -8.24
N VAL A 109 8.90 2.58 -8.86
CA VAL A 109 8.51 2.35 -10.27
C VAL A 109 9.04 3.44 -11.22
N GLY A 110 10.11 4.13 -10.80
CA GLY A 110 10.82 5.14 -11.61
C GLY A 110 10.47 6.59 -11.27
N GLY A 111 9.66 6.83 -10.24
CA GLY A 111 9.40 8.16 -9.69
C GLY A 111 10.55 8.72 -8.85
N PRO A 112 10.46 10.00 -8.43
CA PRO A 112 11.45 10.59 -7.54
C PRO A 112 11.39 9.95 -6.14
N PRO A 113 12.53 9.65 -5.50
CA PRO A 113 12.53 9.09 -4.15
C PRO A 113 12.10 10.12 -3.10
N THR A 114 11.41 9.65 -2.07
CA THR A 114 11.01 10.42 -0.89
C THR A 114 12.07 10.32 0.22
N ARG A 115 11.94 11.16 1.26
CA ARG A 115 12.91 11.27 2.36
C ARG A 115 12.29 11.56 3.73
N LYS A 116 11.17 10.91 4.05
CA LYS A 116 10.43 11.14 5.31
C LYS A 116 11.14 10.53 6.52
N PHE A 117 11.60 9.29 6.40
CA PHE A 117 12.21 8.52 7.48
C PHE A 117 13.70 8.25 7.28
N TYR A 118 14.14 8.16 6.02
CA TYR A 118 15.52 7.90 5.63
C TYR A 118 15.99 8.91 4.57
N PRO A 119 17.31 9.13 4.40
CA PRO A 119 17.84 10.04 3.38
C PRO A 119 17.45 9.66 1.95
N ASP A 120 17.38 8.37 1.68
CA ASP A 120 16.84 7.76 0.45
C ASP A 120 16.03 6.53 0.86
N GLU A 121 14.71 6.66 0.83
CA GLU A 121 13.81 5.61 1.32
C GLU A 121 13.72 4.43 0.35
N VAL A 122 13.88 4.66 -0.96
CA VAL A 122 13.87 3.62 -1.99
C VAL A 122 15.07 2.71 -1.80
N THR A 123 16.27 3.30 -1.74
CA THR A 123 17.51 2.54 -1.51
C THR A 123 17.47 1.81 -0.17
N HIS A 124 16.94 2.45 0.87
CA HIS A 124 16.80 1.84 2.19
C HIS A 124 15.90 0.59 2.17
N LEU A 125 14.70 0.69 1.58
CA LEU A 125 13.77 -0.44 1.50
C LEU A 125 14.30 -1.56 0.59
N GLU A 126 14.78 -1.23 -0.61
CA GLU A 126 15.27 -2.25 -1.55
C GLU A 126 16.48 -3.01 -1.03
N GLY A 127 17.29 -2.40 -0.15
CA GLY A 127 18.39 -3.06 0.55
C GLY A 127 17.94 -4.12 1.55
N ARG A 128 16.69 -4.04 2.06
CA ARG A 128 16.08 -5.03 2.96
C ARG A 128 15.31 -6.13 2.23
N CYS A 129 14.99 -5.92 0.95
CA CYS A 129 14.20 -6.85 0.15
C CYS A 129 15.03 -8.01 -0.42
N THR A 130 14.42 -9.20 -0.49
CA THR A 130 14.89 -10.27 -1.37
C THR A 130 14.79 -9.86 -2.84
N SER A 131 15.43 -10.61 -3.75
CA SER A 131 15.31 -10.34 -5.19
C SER A 131 13.86 -10.47 -5.70
N ALA A 132 13.08 -11.41 -5.15
CA ALA A 132 11.67 -11.55 -5.49
C ALA A 132 10.84 -10.35 -5.01
N GLN A 133 11.07 -9.90 -3.77
CA GLN A 133 10.42 -8.71 -3.21
C GLN A 133 10.75 -7.44 -3.99
N ARG A 134 12.02 -7.27 -4.39
CA ARG A 134 12.41 -6.13 -5.26
C ARG A 134 11.69 -6.18 -6.60
N ALA A 135 11.51 -7.35 -7.19
CA ALA A 135 10.78 -7.49 -8.45
C ALA A 135 9.28 -7.24 -8.28
N ALA A 136 8.71 -7.48 -7.11
CA ALA A 136 7.30 -7.25 -6.83
C ALA A 136 6.96 -5.77 -6.56
N ILE A 137 7.91 -5.01 -6.00
CA ILE A 137 7.75 -3.59 -5.65
C ILE A 137 8.01 -2.66 -6.86
N ARG A 138 8.65 -3.16 -7.93
CA ARG A 138 8.98 -2.43 -9.18
C ARG A 138 8.00 -2.74 -10.30
#